data_AF-A0A2J7ZK33-F1
#
_entry.id   AF-A0A2J7ZK33-F1
#
_cell.length_a   1.000
_cell.length_b   1.000
_cell.length_c   1.000
_cell.angle_alpha   90.00
_cell.angle_beta   90.00
_cell.angle_gamma   90.00
#
_symmetry.space_group_name_H-M   'P 1'
#
loop_
_entity.id
_entity.type
_entity.pdbx_description
1 polymer ?
#
loop_
_entity_poly.entity_id
_entity_poly.type
_entity_poly.pdbx_seq_one_letter_code
_entity_poly.pdbx_strand_id
1 'polypeptide(L)'
;TAGLRGLMGPGSSRMNAVVVQQTAQGLCRYLQQTCPGKLAAGGVVVGYDGRHGSAEFASITARVFAAEGVRVALFRRVVPTPFVAAGVAVLGCAAGVMVTASHNPKEYNGYKDKDGISAAAAFTELAAHTYGSGGTLDGLLRQLYDRYGFFDYRAGYFVADRPEKSRAVFAELRGGGGSGGGGGAGAGAAAARYASSIAGVAVEHVRDLGTGLDSRQPDGRVVLPWQPGDMMISYYLAGGATLTLRASGTEPKLKYYLEVVGTDAAAAGALADRLVGALAEEVVGVTRHGLQRPASS
;
A
#
# COMPACT_ATOMS: atom_id res chain seq x y z
N THR A 1 0.60 2.03 6.12
CA THR A 1 0.82 1.02 7.17
C THR A 1 -0.09 -0.16 6.90
N ALA A 2 0.46 -1.37 6.85
CA ALA A 2 -0.31 -2.61 6.71
C ALA A 2 -1.18 -2.88 7.97
N GLY A 3 -2.16 -3.78 7.84
CA GLY A 3 -3.14 -4.14 8.87
C GLY A 3 -4.60 -3.98 8.43
N LEU A 4 -5.52 -4.56 9.21
CA LEU A 4 -6.96 -4.43 9.00
C LEU A 4 -7.43 -3.01 9.33
N ARG A 5 -8.40 -2.53 8.56
CA ARG A 5 -9.02 -1.23 8.77
C ARG A 5 -10.44 -1.21 8.24
N GLY A 6 -11.36 -0.63 9.00
CA GLY A 6 -12.74 -0.45 8.55
C GLY A 6 -13.51 0.51 9.43
N LEU A 7 -14.70 0.89 8.96
CA LEU A 7 -15.72 1.52 9.80
C LEU A 7 -16.05 0.59 10.97
N MET A 8 -16.18 1.13 12.16
CA MET A 8 -16.71 0.37 13.29
C MET A 8 -18.19 0.05 13.05
N GLY A 9 -18.59 -1.18 13.33
CA GLY A 9 -19.97 -1.61 13.14
C GLY A 9 -20.12 -3.13 13.03
N PRO A 10 -21.35 -3.62 12.96
CA PRO A 10 -21.63 -5.05 12.82
C PRO A 10 -21.25 -5.58 11.43
N GLY A 11 -20.99 -6.89 11.34
CA GLY A 11 -20.68 -7.58 10.09
C GLY A 11 -19.19 -7.81 9.84
N SER A 12 -18.88 -8.75 8.96
CA SER A 12 -17.51 -9.19 8.67
C SER A 12 -16.66 -8.17 7.91
N SER A 13 -17.28 -7.17 7.28
CA SER A 13 -16.61 -6.08 6.55
C SER A 13 -16.41 -4.80 7.38
N ARG A 14 -16.54 -4.92 8.71
CA ARG A 14 -16.46 -3.82 9.68
C ARG A 14 -15.51 -4.16 10.82
N MET A 15 -15.05 -3.13 11.52
CA MET A 15 -14.30 -3.31 12.76
C MET A 15 -15.26 -3.55 13.91
N ASN A 16 -15.14 -4.71 14.55
CA ASN A 16 -15.89 -5.08 15.74
C ASN A 16 -15.13 -6.14 16.56
N ALA A 17 -15.66 -6.47 17.73
CA ALA A 17 -15.08 -7.42 18.66
C ALA A 17 -14.80 -8.80 18.02
N VAL A 18 -15.74 -9.33 17.22
CA VAL A 18 -15.60 -10.64 16.57
C VAL A 18 -14.45 -10.65 15.57
N VAL A 19 -14.38 -9.64 14.70
CA VAL A 19 -13.28 -9.51 13.72
C VAL A 19 -11.93 -9.37 14.42
N VAL A 20 -11.85 -8.56 15.47
CA VAL A 20 -10.61 -8.39 16.26
C VAL A 20 -10.21 -9.70 16.95
N GLN A 21 -11.17 -10.42 17.52
CA GLN A 21 -10.92 -11.71 18.16
C GLN A 21 -10.40 -12.74 17.17
N GLN A 22 -11.07 -12.91 16.02
CA GLN A 22 -10.66 -13.85 14.99
C GLN A 22 -9.29 -13.49 14.39
N THR A 23 -9.02 -12.20 14.22
CA THR A 23 -7.71 -11.72 13.75
C THR A 23 -6.62 -12.04 14.76
N ALA A 24 -6.84 -11.77 16.04
CA ALA A 24 -5.90 -12.09 17.11
C ALA A 24 -5.65 -13.61 17.21
N GLN A 25 -6.70 -14.44 17.06
CA GLN A 25 -6.58 -15.90 17.05
C GLN A 25 -5.75 -16.39 15.86
N GLY A 26 -5.99 -15.82 14.67
CA GLY A 26 -5.22 -16.12 13.46
C GLY A 26 -3.75 -15.74 13.62
N LEU A 27 -3.46 -14.53 14.13
CA LEU A 27 -2.11 -14.07 14.39
C LEU A 27 -1.41 -14.93 15.44
N CYS A 28 -2.09 -15.30 16.53
CA CYS A 28 -1.53 -16.18 17.56
C CYS A 28 -1.12 -17.53 16.99
N ARG A 29 -2.02 -18.18 16.24
CA ARG A 29 -1.74 -19.46 15.55
C ARG A 29 -0.58 -19.34 14.58
N TYR A 30 -0.52 -18.26 13.80
CA TYR A 30 0.58 -18.01 12.88
C TYR A 30 1.92 -17.88 13.61
N LEU A 31 1.99 -17.11 14.71
CA LEU A 31 3.21 -16.92 15.49
C LEU A 31 3.66 -18.21 16.19
N GLN A 32 2.71 -19.04 16.65
CA GLN A 32 3.00 -20.38 17.19
C GLN A 32 3.64 -21.28 16.12
N GLN A 33 3.26 -21.15 14.85
CA GLN A 33 3.82 -21.95 13.75
C GLN A 33 5.17 -21.42 13.25
N THR A 34 5.31 -20.10 13.15
CA THR A 34 6.45 -19.48 12.46
C THR A 34 7.60 -19.09 13.38
N CYS A 35 7.31 -18.75 14.64
CA CYS A 35 8.34 -18.37 15.61
C CYS A 35 8.02 -18.85 17.05
N PRO A 36 7.74 -20.16 17.26
CA PRO A 36 7.30 -20.69 18.55
C PRO A 36 8.24 -20.36 19.70
N GLY A 37 9.56 -20.46 19.50
CA GLY A 37 10.55 -20.16 20.54
C GLY A 37 10.53 -18.70 20.98
N LYS A 38 10.46 -17.77 20.02
CA LYS A 38 10.41 -16.32 20.30
C LYS A 38 9.09 -15.93 20.97
N LEU A 39 7.99 -16.54 20.55
CA LEU A 39 6.67 -16.32 21.13
C LEU A 39 6.61 -16.82 22.59
N ALA A 40 7.15 -18.01 22.86
CA ALA A 40 7.20 -18.57 24.20
C ALA A 40 8.09 -17.73 25.14
N ALA A 41 9.22 -17.22 24.64
CA ALA A 41 10.15 -16.43 25.43
C ALA A 41 9.66 -14.99 25.70
N GLY A 42 9.19 -14.30 24.66
CA GLY A 42 8.92 -12.86 24.72
C GLY A 42 7.45 -12.46 24.64
N GLY A 43 6.57 -13.36 24.21
CA GLY A 43 5.15 -13.08 24.06
C GLY A 43 4.84 -12.02 23.00
N VAL A 44 3.81 -11.21 23.23
CA VAL A 44 3.41 -10.09 22.35
C VAL A 44 3.22 -8.80 23.13
N VAL A 45 3.41 -7.67 22.46
CA VAL A 45 3.07 -6.34 23.01
C VAL A 45 1.85 -5.77 22.28
N VAL A 46 0.91 -5.19 23.02
CA VAL A 46 -0.33 -4.63 22.49
C VAL A 46 -0.49 -3.19 22.95
N GLY A 47 -0.76 -2.28 22.03
CA GLY A 47 -1.07 -0.89 22.33
C GLY A 47 -2.22 -0.35 21.50
N TYR A 48 -2.70 0.83 21.86
CA TYR A 48 -3.85 1.47 21.24
C TYR A 48 -3.74 2.99 21.28
N ASP A 49 -4.41 3.66 20.34
CA ASP A 49 -4.56 5.12 20.32
C ASP A 49 -5.88 5.58 20.96
N GLY A 50 -6.13 6.90 20.97
CA GLY A 50 -7.31 7.50 21.58
C GLY A 50 -8.63 7.33 20.81
N ARG A 51 -8.71 6.44 19.81
CA ARG A 51 -9.95 6.23 19.05
C ARG A 51 -10.99 5.49 19.89
N HIS A 52 -12.26 5.77 19.60
CA HIS A 52 -13.37 5.07 20.20
C HIS A 52 -13.24 3.55 19.95
N GLY A 53 -13.47 2.74 20.98
CA GLY A 53 -13.34 1.28 20.94
C GLY A 53 -11.90 0.73 20.90
N SER A 54 -10.86 1.54 20.71
CA SER A 54 -9.48 1.01 20.58
C SER A 54 -8.98 0.31 21.84
N ALA A 55 -9.29 0.86 23.02
CA ALA A 55 -8.93 0.25 24.30
C ALA A 55 -9.60 -1.11 24.51
N GLU A 56 -10.87 -1.23 24.08
CA GLU A 56 -11.62 -2.48 24.15
C GLU A 56 -11.04 -3.53 23.19
N PHE A 57 -10.78 -3.16 21.94
CA PHE A 57 -10.18 -4.05 20.95
C PHE A 57 -8.77 -4.51 21.35
N ALA A 58 -7.97 -3.63 21.96
CA ALA A 58 -6.68 -4.02 22.52
C ALA A 58 -6.81 -5.01 23.69
N SER A 59 -7.81 -4.80 24.55
CA SER A 59 -8.13 -5.73 25.64
C SER A 59 -8.60 -7.10 25.12
N ILE A 60 -9.46 -7.14 24.09
CA ILE A 60 -9.88 -8.37 23.42
C ILE A 60 -8.67 -9.11 22.86
N THR A 61 -7.78 -8.38 22.17
CA THR A 61 -6.54 -8.95 21.63
C THR A 61 -5.70 -9.59 22.73
N ALA A 62 -5.46 -8.86 23.82
CA ALA A 62 -4.68 -9.37 24.94
C ALA A 62 -5.29 -10.62 25.56
N ARG A 63 -6.63 -10.66 25.72
CA ARG A 63 -7.34 -11.83 26.24
C ARG A 63 -7.22 -13.06 25.35
N VAL A 64 -7.26 -12.87 24.03
CA VAL A 64 -7.07 -13.98 23.07
C VAL A 64 -5.69 -14.60 23.22
N PHE A 65 -4.63 -13.79 23.20
CA PHE A 65 -3.27 -14.30 23.36
C PHE A 65 -3.05 -14.93 24.75
N ALA A 66 -3.57 -14.30 25.81
CA ALA A 66 -3.46 -14.84 27.16
C ALA A 66 -4.19 -16.18 27.32
N ALA A 67 -5.33 -16.38 26.65
CA ALA A 67 -6.06 -17.65 26.66
C ALA A 67 -5.27 -18.79 26.00
N GLU A 68 -4.38 -18.47 25.05
CA GLU A 68 -3.46 -19.40 24.39
C GLU A 68 -2.13 -19.58 25.17
N GLY A 69 -2.06 -19.09 26.41
CA GLY A 69 -0.85 -19.17 27.24
C GLY A 69 0.29 -18.23 26.81
N VAL A 70 0.05 -17.29 25.89
CA VAL A 70 1.06 -16.34 25.43
C VAL A 70 1.13 -15.15 26.39
N ARG A 71 2.35 -14.78 26.80
CA ARG A 71 2.59 -13.56 27.60
C ARG A 71 2.17 -12.32 26.80
N VAL A 72 1.40 -11.42 27.41
CA VAL A 72 0.99 -10.17 26.76
C VAL A 72 1.43 -8.95 27.58
N ALA A 73 2.20 -8.07 26.95
CA ALA A 73 2.48 -6.73 27.46
C ALA A 73 1.46 -5.73 26.88
N LEU A 74 0.41 -5.42 27.64
CA LEU A 74 -0.61 -4.45 27.23
C LEU A 74 -0.31 -3.05 27.80
N PHE A 75 -0.21 -2.04 26.93
CA PHE A 75 -0.10 -0.65 27.38
C PHE A 75 -1.36 -0.21 28.14
N ARG A 76 -1.18 0.35 29.35
CA ARG A 76 -2.30 0.74 30.23
C ARG A 76 -3.02 2.03 29.82
N ARG A 77 -2.44 2.81 28.92
CA ARG A 77 -2.95 4.09 28.44
C ARG A 77 -2.75 4.19 26.93
N VAL A 78 -3.40 5.18 26.34
CA VAL A 78 -3.17 5.59 24.94
C VAL A 78 -1.67 5.82 24.70
N VAL A 79 -1.14 5.24 23.62
CA VAL A 79 0.26 5.40 23.23
C VAL A 79 0.40 5.76 21.75
N PRO A 80 1.43 6.54 21.36
CA PRO A 80 1.80 6.70 19.97
C PRO A 80 2.19 5.35 19.35
N THR A 81 1.90 5.15 18.07
CA THR A 81 2.22 3.89 17.38
C THR A 81 3.70 3.45 17.47
N PRO A 82 4.70 4.34 17.44
CA PRO A 82 6.11 3.94 17.60
C PRO A 82 6.42 3.22 18.92
N PHE A 83 5.62 3.42 19.98
CA PHE A 83 5.85 2.77 21.28
C PHE A 83 5.60 1.27 21.23
N VAL A 84 4.60 0.81 20.46
CA VAL A 84 4.36 -0.62 20.28
C VAL A 84 5.52 -1.25 19.53
N ALA A 85 6.01 -0.60 18.47
CA ALA A 85 7.20 -1.06 17.77
C ALA A 85 8.37 -1.14 18.75
N ALA A 86 8.78 -0.04 19.39
CA ALA A 86 9.85 -0.05 20.39
C ALA A 86 9.67 -1.13 21.48
N GLY A 87 8.44 -1.34 21.94
CA GLY A 87 8.09 -2.39 22.90
C GLY A 87 8.40 -3.80 22.41
N VAL A 88 8.26 -4.10 21.11
CA VAL A 88 8.64 -5.40 20.54
C VAL A 88 10.13 -5.67 20.77
N ALA A 89 10.99 -4.69 20.44
CA ALA A 89 12.43 -4.81 20.61
C ALA A 89 12.81 -4.88 22.10
N VAL A 90 12.33 -3.92 22.90
CA VAL A 90 12.71 -3.75 24.30
C VAL A 90 12.27 -4.93 25.16
N LEU A 91 11.10 -5.50 24.89
CA LEU A 91 10.54 -6.63 25.65
C LEU A 91 10.88 -7.98 25.02
N GLY A 92 11.58 -7.99 23.88
CA GLY A 92 11.90 -9.23 23.15
C GLY A 92 10.68 -9.96 22.61
N CYS A 93 9.54 -9.28 22.42
CA CYS A 93 8.31 -9.90 21.95
C CYS A 93 8.45 -10.46 20.53
N ALA A 94 7.68 -11.51 20.23
CA ALA A 94 7.58 -12.05 18.88
C ALA A 94 6.85 -11.12 17.92
N ALA A 95 5.88 -10.34 18.42
CA ALA A 95 5.10 -9.41 17.62
C ALA A 95 4.54 -8.24 18.43
N GLY A 96 4.17 -7.18 17.72
CA GLY A 96 3.50 -6.00 18.26
C GLY A 96 2.19 -5.70 17.53
N VAL A 97 1.12 -5.51 18.29
CA VAL A 97 -0.20 -5.13 17.78
C VAL A 97 -0.52 -3.70 18.18
N MET A 98 -0.76 -2.84 17.20
CA MET A 98 -1.28 -1.49 17.42
C MET A 98 -2.73 -1.40 16.93
N VAL A 99 -3.65 -1.15 17.84
CA VAL A 99 -5.05 -0.84 17.51
C VAL A 99 -5.18 0.66 17.20
N THR A 100 -5.35 0.98 15.93
CA THR A 100 -5.49 2.35 15.43
C THR A 100 -5.90 2.39 13.96
N ALA A 101 -6.67 3.41 13.57
CA ALA A 101 -6.81 3.87 12.20
C ALA A 101 -6.45 5.36 12.07
N SER A 102 -5.36 5.80 12.69
CA SER A 102 -4.95 7.22 12.85
C SER A 102 -5.20 8.15 11.65
N HIS A 103 -4.99 7.68 10.40
CA HIS A 103 -5.16 8.46 9.17
C HIS A 103 -6.60 8.46 8.59
N ASN A 104 -7.59 8.04 9.35
CA ASN A 104 -8.98 7.90 8.91
C ASN A 104 -9.94 8.77 9.73
N PRO A 105 -11.19 9.00 9.26
CA PRO A 105 -12.23 9.58 10.09
C PRO A 105 -12.41 8.85 11.43
N LYS A 106 -12.95 9.52 12.45
CA LYS A 106 -13.02 9.01 13.84
C LYS A 106 -13.85 7.72 13.98
N GLU A 107 -14.75 7.48 13.05
CA GLU A 107 -15.65 6.32 12.97
C GLU A 107 -14.91 5.04 12.55
N TYR A 108 -13.68 5.17 12.05
CA TYR A 108 -12.84 4.03 11.68
C TYR A 108 -11.99 3.57 12.85
N ASN A 109 -11.73 2.27 12.87
CA ASN A 109 -10.66 1.70 13.68
C ASN A 109 -9.82 0.74 12.83
N GLY A 110 -8.75 0.19 13.40
CA GLY A 110 -7.85 -0.68 12.68
C GLY A 110 -6.99 -1.52 13.61
N TYR A 111 -6.44 -2.58 13.05
CA TYR A 111 -5.59 -3.56 13.74
C TYR A 111 -4.33 -3.73 12.91
N LYS A 112 -3.19 -3.24 13.41
CA LYS A 112 -1.92 -3.22 12.68
C LYS A 112 -0.93 -4.15 13.34
N ASP A 113 -0.40 -5.10 12.59
CA ASP A 113 0.90 -5.66 12.91
C ASP A 113 1.96 -4.63 12.46
N LYS A 114 2.99 -4.44 13.28
CA LYS A 114 4.09 -3.57 12.92
C LYS A 114 5.38 -4.25 13.34
N ASP A 115 6.11 -4.75 12.36
CA ASP A 115 7.43 -5.30 12.60
C ASP A 115 8.53 -4.57 11.82
N GLY A 116 8.56 -3.24 11.98
CA GLY A 116 9.69 -2.43 11.50
C GLY A 116 11.00 -2.81 12.18
N ILE A 117 10.96 -3.49 13.32
CA ILE A 117 12.15 -3.98 14.02
C ILE A 117 12.70 -5.22 13.35
N SER A 118 11.88 -6.18 12.94
CA SER A 118 12.38 -7.32 12.16
C SER A 118 12.93 -6.87 10.81
N ALA A 119 12.32 -5.86 10.17
CA ALA A 119 12.92 -5.23 8.99
C ALA A 119 14.29 -4.60 9.30
N ALA A 120 14.41 -3.89 10.43
CA ALA A 120 15.68 -3.32 10.87
C ALA A 120 16.72 -4.40 11.25
N ALA A 121 16.30 -5.51 11.86
CA ALA A 121 17.16 -6.62 12.24
C ALA A 121 17.69 -7.34 11.00
N ALA A 122 16.84 -7.64 10.01
CA ALA A 122 17.26 -8.20 8.73
C ALA A 122 18.21 -7.26 7.98
N PHE A 123 17.95 -5.95 8.01
CA PHE A 123 18.88 -4.96 7.43
C PHE A 123 20.20 -4.88 8.20
N THR A 124 20.18 -5.04 9.53
CA THR A 124 21.38 -5.08 10.37
C THR A 124 22.22 -6.31 10.08
N GLU A 125 21.60 -7.48 9.90
CA GLU A 125 22.28 -8.70 9.46
C GLU A 125 22.91 -8.53 8.07
N LEU A 126 22.16 -7.96 7.13
CA LEU A 126 22.69 -7.61 5.80
C LEU A 126 23.90 -6.68 5.89
N ALA A 127 23.83 -5.64 6.73
CA ALA A 127 24.93 -4.72 6.95
C ALA A 127 26.15 -5.44 7.57
N ALA A 128 25.95 -6.23 8.63
CA ALA A 128 27.01 -6.97 9.29
C ALA A 128 27.71 -7.94 8.32
N HIS A 129 26.94 -8.67 7.49
CA HIS A 129 27.50 -9.55 6.47
C HIS A 129 28.27 -8.79 5.39
N THR A 130 27.70 -7.69 4.89
CA THR A 130 28.31 -6.87 3.83
C THR A 130 29.63 -6.25 4.28
N TYR A 131 29.64 -5.61 5.45
CA TYR A 131 30.85 -5.00 6.01
C TYR A 131 31.86 -6.06 6.47
N GLY A 132 31.40 -7.18 7.04
CA GLY A 132 32.25 -8.31 7.43
C GLY A 132 32.96 -8.96 6.25
N SER A 133 32.38 -8.88 5.05
CA SER A 133 32.98 -9.36 3.79
C SER A 133 33.85 -8.30 3.08
N GLY A 134 34.11 -7.16 3.72
CA GLY A 134 34.91 -6.06 3.16
C GLY A 134 34.17 -5.14 2.18
N GLY A 135 32.85 -5.30 2.02
CA GLY A 135 32.00 -4.45 1.17
C GLY A 135 31.42 -3.25 1.90
N THR A 136 30.59 -2.47 1.19
CA THR A 136 29.76 -1.40 1.77
C THR A 136 28.32 -1.56 1.31
N LEU A 137 27.36 -1.03 2.06
CA LEU A 137 25.95 -1.07 1.67
C LEU A 137 25.67 -0.30 0.37
N ASP A 138 26.37 0.82 0.14
CA ASP A 138 26.31 1.54 -1.13
C ASP A 138 26.87 0.68 -2.28
N GLY A 139 27.99 -0.01 -2.07
CA GLY A 139 28.54 -0.96 -3.05
C GLY A 139 27.59 -2.11 -3.35
N LEU A 140 26.96 -2.70 -2.34
CA LEU A 140 25.93 -3.72 -2.53
C LEU A 140 24.72 -3.18 -3.28
N LEU A 141 24.25 -1.97 -2.95
CA LEU A 141 23.15 -1.32 -3.66
C LEU A 141 23.49 -1.11 -5.15
N ARG A 142 24.72 -0.68 -5.46
CA ARG A 142 25.19 -0.55 -6.86
C ARG A 142 25.22 -1.90 -7.58
N GLN A 143 25.70 -2.97 -6.94
CA GLN A 143 25.65 -4.32 -7.52
C GLN A 143 24.21 -4.78 -7.82
N LEU A 144 23.25 -4.43 -6.96
CA LEU A 144 21.84 -4.71 -7.20
C LEU A 144 21.32 -3.91 -8.40
N TYR A 145 21.72 -2.63 -8.55
CA TYR A 145 21.38 -1.83 -9.72
C TYR A 145 22.02 -2.37 -11.00
N ASP A 146 23.28 -2.81 -10.97
CA ASP A 146 23.94 -3.42 -12.13
C ASP A 146 23.24 -4.73 -12.55
N ARG A 147 22.72 -5.48 -11.58
CA ARG A 147 22.05 -6.77 -11.83
C ARG A 147 20.60 -6.63 -12.30
N TYR A 148 19.85 -5.70 -11.74
CA TYR A 148 18.39 -5.61 -11.93
C TYR A 148 17.93 -4.34 -12.67
N GLY A 149 18.85 -3.41 -12.94
CA GLY A 149 18.57 -2.10 -13.53
C GLY A 149 18.50 -1.00 -12.48
N PHE A 150 18.68 0.26 -12.90
CA PHE A 150 18.61 1.43 -12.04
C PHE A 150 17.16 1.90 -11.92
N PHE A 151 16.61 1.86 -10.71
CA PHE A 151 15.21 2.23 -10.46
C PHE A 151 15.08 3.64 -9.89
N ASP A 152 14.19 4.45 -10.47
CA ASP A 152 13.70 5.72 -9.89
C ASP A 152 12.21 5.54 -9.54
N TYR A 153 11.86 5.86 -8.29
CA TYR A 153 10.49 5.81 -7.79
C TYR A 153 10.00 7.21 -7.42
N ARG A 154 8.88 7.61 -8.01
CA ARG A 154 8.24 8.91 -7.73
C ARG A 154 6.79 8.71 -7.36
N ALA A 155 6.38 9.34 -6.28
CA ALA A 155 4.99 9.35 -5.86
C ALA A 155 4.56 10.77 -5.54
N GLY A 156 3.31 11.07 -5.88
CA GLY A 156 2.73 12.35 -5.60
C GLY A 156 1.21 12.28 -5.64
N TYR A 157 0.59 13.45 -5.56
CA TYR A 157 -0.85 13.55 -5.66
C TYR A 157 -1.25 14.91 -6.21
N PHE A 158 -2.46 14.95 -6.74
CA PHE A 158 -3.21 16.15 -7.05
C PHE A 158 -4.34 16.27 -6.05
N VAL A 159 -4.64 17.49 -5.63
CA VAL A 159 -5.76 17.80 -4.75
C VAL A 159 -7.03 17.80 -5.58
N ALA A 160 -7.95 16.91 -5.21
CA ALA A 160 -9.30 16.83 -5.74
C ALA A 160 -10.25 17.15 -4.58
N ASP A 161 -10.48 18.45 -4.35
CA ASP A 161 -11.31 18.98 -3.25
C ASP A 161 -12.70 18.33 -3.14
N ARG A 162 -13.19 17.74 -4.24
CA ARG A 162 -14.41 16.96 -4.33
C ARG A 162 -14.16 15.61 -5.01
N PRO A 163 -14.73 14.50 -4.50
CA PRO A 163 -14.56 13.16 -5.09
C PRO A 163 -14.98 13.08 -6.57
N GLU A 164 -15.93 13.92 -7.00
CA GLU A 164 -16.44 13.98 -8.36
C GLU A 164 -15.34 14.32 -9.37
N LYS A 165 -14.34 15.12 -8.99
CA LYS A 165 -13.20 15.47 -9.87
C LYS A 165 -12.36 14.25 -10.20
N SER A 166 -12.02 13.45 -9.19
CA SER A 166 -11.32 12.18 -9.40
C SER A 166 -12.15 11.23 -10.25
N ARG A 167 -13.46 11.13 -10.01
CA ARG A 167 -14.35 10.30 -10.85
C ARG A 167 -14.38 10.77 -12.30
N ALA A 168 -14.40 12.08 -12.54
CA ALA A 168 -14.37 12.66 -13.87
C ALA A 168 -13.06 12.33 -14.61
N VAL A 169 -11.91 12.45 -13.95
CA VAL A 169 -10.61 12.03 -14.51
C VAL A 169 -10.65 10.56 -14.92
N PHE A 170 -11.08 9.66 -14.03
CA PHE A 170 -11.13 8.23 -14.34
C PHE A 170 -12.16 7.87 -15.42
N ALA A 171 -13.28 8.61 -15.50
CA ALA A 171 -14.27 8.42 -16.57
C ALA A 171 -13.70 8.83 -17.93
N GLU A 172 -12.95 9.94 -18.00
CA GLU A 172 -12.29 10.37 -19.23
C GLU A 172 -11.18 9.40 -19.65
N LEU A 173 -10.33 8.97 -18.72
CA LEU A 173 -9.28 7.97 -18.99
C LEU A 173 -9.83 6.65 -19.54
N ARG A 174 -11.12 6.36 -19.30
CA ARG A 174 -11.83 5.18 -19.81
C ARG A 174 -12.59 5.43 -21.12
N GLY A 175 -12.44 6.59 -21.74
CA GLY A 175 -13.08 6.95 -23.01
C GLY A 175 -14.40 7.71 -22.91
N GLY A 176 -14.72 8.34 -21.77
CA GLY A 176 -15.75 9.39 -21.71
C GLY A 176 -17.22 8.95 -21.62
N GLY A 177 -17.54 7.70 -21.28
CA GLY A 177 -18.94 7.29 -21.08
C GLY A 177 -19.13 5.98 -20.33
N GLY A 178 -19.82 6.05 -19.18
CA GLY A 178 -20.69 5.01 -18.63
C GLY A 178 -20.05 3.71 -18.14
N SER A 179 -20.22 3.43 -16.85
CA SER A 179 -20.17 2.08 -16.29
C SER A 179 -21.11 1.14 -17.07
N GLY A 180 -20.57 0.36 -17.99
CA GLY A 180 -21.28 -0.69 -18.71
C GLY A 180 -20.39 -1.92 -18.79
N GLY A 181 -20.85 -3.03 -18.21
CA GLY A 181 -20.11 -4.29 -18.13
C GLY A 181 -19.62 -4.76 -19.50
N GLY A 182 -18.30 -4.76 -19.68
CA GLY A 182 -17.64 -5.28 -20.88
C GLY A 182 -17.42 -6.78 -20.80
N GLY A 183 -18.49 -7.56 -20.67
CA GLY A 183 -18.43 -9.00 -20.87
C GLY A 183 -18.46 -9.32 -22.36
N GLY A 184 -17.32 -9.24 -23.06
CA GLY A 184 -17.23 -9.81 -24.42
C GLY A 184 -16.26 -9.18 -25.41
N ALA A 185 -15.67 -8.01 -25.15
CA ALA A 185 -14.64 -7.47 -26.05
C ALA A 185 -13.28 -8.11 -25.71
N GLY A 186 -12.57 -8.65 -26.71
CA GLY A 186 -11.22 -9.18 -26.52
C GLY A 186 -10.29 -8.14 -25.89
N ALA A 187 -9.30 -8.59 -25.10
CA ALA A 187 -8.43 -7.73 -24.29
C ALA A 187 -7.81 -6.54 -25.06
N GLY A 188 -7.44 -6.75 -26.33
CA GLY A 188 -6.90 -5.70 -27.19
C GLY A 188 -7.90 -4.59 -27.54
N ALA A 189 -9.17 -4.93 -27.81
CA ALA A 189 -10.21 -3.94 -28.10
C ALA A 189 -10.59 -3.13 -26.85
N ALA A 190 -10.59 -3.77 -25.67
CA ALA A 190 -10.83 -3.10 -24.39
C ALA A 190 -9.68 -2.17 -23.97
N ALA A 191 -8.44 -2.49 -24.36
CA ALA A 191 -7.26 -1.66 -24.11
C ALA A 191 -7.17 -0.44 -25.04
N ALA A 192 -7.73 -0.51 -26.26
CA ALA A 192 -7.64 0.54 -27.28
C ALA A 192 -8.28 1.89 -26.88
N ARG A 193 -9.13 1.92 -25.85
CA ARG A 193 -9.73 3.16 -25.32
C ARG A 193 -8.80 3.97 -24.40
N TYR A 194 -7.70 3.37 -23.95
CA TYR A 194 -6.71 4.05 -23.12
C TYR A 194 -5.63 4.68 -24.00
N ALA A 195 -4.86 5.62 -23.44
CA ALA A 195 -3.76 6.25 -24.15
C ALA A 195 -2.77 5.21 -24.69
N SER A 196 -2.37 5.35 -25.96
CA SER A 196 -1.36 4.50 -26.62
C SER A 196 0.08 4.92 -26.30
N SER A 197 0.26 6.13 -25.76
CA SER A 197 1.54 6.65 -25.28
C SER A 197 1.36 7.63 -24.13
N ILE A 198 2.37 7.74 -23.28
CA ILE A 198 2.47 8.77 -22.23
C ILE A 198 3.85 9.43 -22.33
N ALA A 199 3.89 10.75 -22.47
CA ALA A 199 5.12 11.53 -22.67
C ALA A 199 5.97 11.03 -23.86
N GLY A 200 5.32 10.52 -24.90
CA GLY A 200 5.95 9.90 -26.07
C GLY A 200 6.53 8.50 -25.82
N VAL A 201 6.29 7.89 -24.66
CA VAL A 201 6.63 6.48 -24.36
C VAL A 201 5.42 5.61 -24.65
N ALA A 202 5.58 4.57 -25.46
CA ALA A 202 4.49 3.67 -25.80
C ALA A 202 3.91 2.97 -24.56
N VAL A 203 2.59 2.86 -24.50
CA VAL A 203 1.88 2.04 -23.51
C VAL A 203 1.77 0.63 -24.08
N GLU A 204 2.46 -0.33 -23.47
CA GLU A 204 2.43 -1.73 -23.88
C GLU A 204 1.21 -2.45 -23.30
N HIS A 205 0.87 -2.13 -22.05
CA HIS A 205 -0.27 -2.73 -21.39
C HIS A 205 -0.98 -1.78 -20.42
N VAL A 206 -2.25 -2.08 -20.17
CA VAL A 206 -3.08 -1.36 -19.21
C VAL A 206 -3.79 -2.35 -18.30
N ARG A 207 -3.81 -2.01 -17.01
CA ARG A 207 -4.65 -2.67 -16.01
C ARG A 207 -5.57 -1.65 -15.35
N ASP A 208 -6.86 -1.91 -15.33
CA ASP A 208 -7.87 -1.05 -14.71
C ASP A 208 -8.74 -1.87 -13.77
N LEU A 209 -8.52 -1.69 -12.47
CA LEU A 209 -9.28 -2.39 -11.44
C LEU A 209 -10.74 -1.94 -11.39
N GLY A 210 -11.12 -0.79 -11.95
CA GLY A 210 -12.53 -0.39 -11.98
C GLY A 210 -13.35 -1.04 -13.08
N THR A 211 -12.69 -1.64 -14.09
CA THR A 211 -13.35 -2.34 -15.20
C THR A 211 -13.04 -3.83 -15.24
N GLY A 212 -12.06 -4.28 -14.46
CA GLY A 212 -11.60 -5.66 -14.43
C GLY A 212 -10.65 -6.03 -15.57
N LEU A 213 -10.15 -5.03 -16.33
CA LEU A 213 -9.24 -5.23 -17.44
C LEU A 213 -7.79 -5.40 -16.95
N ASP A 214 -7.09 -6.44 -17.40
CA ASP A 214 -5.63 -6.54 -17.39
C ASP A 214 -5.17 -7.05 -18.75
N SER A 215 -4.67 -6.16 -19.61
CA SER A 215 -4.29 -6.51 -20.98
C SER A 215 -3.01 -7.34 -21.09
N ARG A 216 -2.39 -7.69 -19.95
CA ARG A 216 -1.28 -8.66 -19.90
C ARG A 216 -1.77 -10.10 -19.74
N GLN A 217 -3.02 -10.28 -19.30
CA GLN A 217 -3.58 -11.61 -19.10
C GLN A 217 -4.17 -12.15 -20.41
N PRO A 218 -4.01 -13.45 -20.70
CA PRO A 218 -4.54 -14.05 -21.92
C PRO A 218 -6.05 -13.87 -22.10
N ASP A 219 -6.82 -13.87 -21.00
CA ASP A 219 -8.27 -13.64 -21.00
C ASP A 219 -8.66 -12.17 -20.82
N GLY A 220 -7.68 -11.28 -20.67
CA GLY A 220 -7.86 -9.85 -20.45
C GLY A 220 -8.38 -9.47 -19.05
N ARG A 221 -8.43 -10.41 -18.09
CA ARG A 221 -9.08 -10.18 -16.80
C ARG A 221 -8.06 -9.98 -15.69
N VAL A 222 -8.35 -9.07 -14.76
CA VAL A 222 -7.52 -8.88 -13.56
C VAL A 222 -7.55 -10.12 -12.67
N VAL A 223 -6.38 -10.50 -12.17
CA VAL A 223 -6.22 -11.55 -11.14
C VAL A 223 -6.22 -10.95 -9.73
N LEU A 224 -6.07 -9.62 -9.63
CA LEU A 224 -6.09 -8.89 -8.37
C LEU A 224 -7.53 -8.68 -7.88
N PRO A 225 -7.76 -8.65 -6.55
CA PRO A 225 -9.05 -8.24 -5.99
C PRO A 225 -9.45 -6.85 -6.51
N TRP A 226 -10.69 -6.73 -7.00
CA TRP A 226 -11.22 -5.50 -7.59
C TRP A 226 -12.74 -5.42 -7.43
N GLN A 227 -13.27 -4.21 -7.57
CA GLN A 227 -14.71 -3.96 -7.67
C GLN A 227 -15.02 -2.95 -8.78
N PRO A 228 -16.19 -3.09 -9.46
CA PRO A 228 -16.62 -2.11 -10.44
C PRO A 228 -16.60 -0.69 -9.88
N GLY A 229 -15.94 0.22 -10.62
CA GLY A 229 -15.80 1.62 -10.20
C GLY A 229 -14.57 1.92 -9.34
N ASP A 230 -13.74 0.93 -9.00
CA ASP A 230 -12.44 1.18 -8.37
C ASP A 230 -11.63 2.20 -9.20
N MET A 231 -11.07 3.21 -8.53
CA MET A 231 -10.28 4.25 -9.17
C MET A 231 -8.79 3.89 -9.08
N MET A 232 -8.39 2.84 -9.81
CA MET A 232 -6.99 2.44 -9.93
C MET A 232 -6.67 1.93 -11.34
N ILE A 233 -5.82 2.66 -12.06
CA ILE A 233 -5.35 2.32 -13.41
C ILE A 233 -3.82 2.27 -13.38
N SER A 234 -3.23 1.17 -13.87
CA SER A 234 -1.79 1.00 -14.08
C SER A 234 -1.50 0.95 -15.59
N TYR A 235 -0.61 1.82 -16.06
CA TYR A 235 -0.02 1.81 -17.39
C TYR A 235 1.37 1.18 -17.32
N TYR A 236 1.60 0.18 -18.16
CA TYR A 236 2.91 -0.45 -18.36
C TYR A 236 3.50 0.11 -19.63
N LEU A 237 4.61 0.82 -19.50
CA LEU A 237 5.24 1.58 -20.56
C LEU A 237 6.44 0.83 -21.13
N ALA A 238 6.72 1.04 -22.41
CA ALA A 238 7.91 0.53 -23.06
C ALA A 238 9.18 0.93 -22.29
N GLY A 239 10.10 -0.02 -22.16
CA GLY A 239 11.29 0.15 -21.32
C GLY A 239 11.07 -0.17 -19.84
N GLY A 240 9.93 -0.79 -19.47
CA GLY A 240 9.71 -1.36 -18.14
C GLY A 240 9.18 -0.39 -17.08
N ALA A 241 8.89 0.86 -17.45
CA ALA A 241 8.31 1.82 -16.52
C ALA A 241 6.82 1.51 -16.24
N THR A 242 6.37 1.78 -15.03
CA THR A 242 4.97 1.59 -14.61
C THR A 242 4.43 2.86 -13.98
N LEU A 243 3.33 3.39 -14.51
CA LEU A 243 2.59 4.51 -13.93
C LEU A 243 1.25 4.03 -13.40
N THR A 244 1.01 4.19 -12.11
CA THR A 244 -0.26 3.87 -11.47
C THR A 244 -0.94 5.11 -10.94
N LEU A 245 -2.17 5.35 -11.39
CA LEU A 245 -3.07 6.35 -10.82
C LEU A 245 -4.01 5.70 -9.83
N ARG A 246 -4.25 6.37 -8.70
CA ARG A 246 -5.16 5.90 -7.67
C ARG A 246 -5.89 7.06 -7.00
N ALA A 247 -7.21 7.01 -6.96
CA ALA A 247 -8.01 7.88 -6.11
C ALA A 247 -8.83 7.05 -5.11
N SER A 248 -9.31 7.71 -4.06
CA SER A 248 -10.31 7.14 -3.16
C SER A 248 -11.62 7.89 -3.34
N GLY A 249 -12.75 7.19 -3.24
CA GLY A 249 -14.07 7.83 -3.25
C GLY A 249 -14.31 8.77 -2.06
N THR A 250 -13.44 8.77 -1.04
CA THR A 250 -13.59 9.56 0.19
C THR A 250 -12.40 10.46 0.53
N GLU A 251 -11.26 10.29 -0.15
CA GLU A 251 -10.06 11.12 0.08
C GLU A 251 -10.01 12.22 -1.01
N PRO A 252 -9.77 13.49 -0.67
CA PRO A 252 -9.73 14.59 -1.63
C PRO A 252 -8.42 14.64 -2.43
N LYS A 253 -7.94 13.47 -2.90
CA LYS A 253 -6.64 13.29 -3.55
C LYS A 253 -6.71 12.27 -4.67
N LEU A 254 -6.09 12.60 -5.80
CA LEU A 254 -5.72 11.68 -6.87
C LEU A 254 -4.22 11.45 -6.79
N LYS A 255 -3.81 10.25 -6.40
CA LYS A 255 -2.40 9.86 -6.22
C LYS A 255 -1.85 9.26 -7.50
N TYR A 256 -0.56 9.42 -7.71
CA TYR A 256 0.19 8.69 -8.70
C TYR A 256 1.41 8.02 -8.08
N TYR A 257 1.80 6.91 -8.67
CA TYR A 257 3.01 6.15 -8.37
C TYR A 257 3.69 5.83 -9.68
N LEU A 258 4.92 6.27 -9.85
CA LEU A 258 5.72 6.06 -11.03
C LEU A 258 6.96 5.27 -10.63
N GLU A 259 7.16 4.15 -11.30
CA GLU A 259 8.36 3.30 -11.21
C GLU A 259 9.02 3.33 -12.58
N VAL A 260 10.29 3.72 -12.63
CA VAL A 260 11.08 3.77 -13.86
C VAL A 260 12.31 2.91 -13.68
N VAL A 261 12.67 2.15 -14.71
CA VAL A 261 13.96 1.47 -14.80
C VAL A 261 14.78 2.07 -15.94
N GLY A 262 16.07 2.29 -15.71
CA GLY A 262 17.01 2.82 -16.69
C GLY A 262 18.32 2.02 -16.73
N THR A 263 19.12 2.27 -17.76
CA THR A 263 20.46 1.69 -17.92
C THR A 263 21.44 2.22 -16.89
N ASP A 264 21.21 3.43 -16.41
CA ASP A 264 21.93 4.08 -15.32
C ASP A 264 20.98 5.03 -14.56
N ALA A 265 21.47 5.60 -13.46
CA ALA A 265 20.69 6.51 -12.62
C ALA A 265 20.25 7.79 -13.35
N ALA A 266 21.06 8.31 -14.27
CA ALA A 266 20.75 9.54 -15.01
C ALA A 266 19.64 9.30 -16.04
N ALA A 267 19.70 8.18 -16.76
CA ALA A 267 18.68 7.74 -17.71
C ALA A 267 17.34 7.47 -17.00
N ALA A 268 17.36 6.76 -15.86
CA ALA A 268 16.16 6.53 -15.05
C ALA A 268 15.55 7.85 -14.56
N GLY A 269 16.39 8.76 -14.04
CA GLY A 269 15.97 10.06 -13.56
C GLY A 269 15.36 10.95 -14.64
N ALA A 270 16.01 11.06 -15.80
CA ALA A 270 15.53 11.86 -16.92
C ALA A 270 14.19 11.36 -17.47
N LEU A 271 14.00 10.03 -17.55
CA LEU A 271 12.74 9.42 -17.94
C LEU A 271 11.65 9.70 -16.90
N ALA A 272 11.97 9.61 -15.62
CA ALA A 272 11.04 9.89 -14.53
C ALA A 272 10.62 11.37 -14.48
N ASP A 273 11.55 12.31 -14.70
CA ASP A 273 11.27 13.75 -14.83
C ASP A 273 10.30 14.03 -15.98
N ARG A 274 10.57 13.44 -17.15
CA ARG A 274 9.73 13.60 -18.33
C ARG A 274 8.31 13.08 -18.08
N LEU A 275 8.18 11.87 -17.52
CA LEU A 275 6.88 11.25 -17.23
C LEU A 275 6.09 12.03 -16.17
N VAL A 276 6.73 12.50 -15.10
CA VAL A 276 6.08 13.35 -14.08
C VAL A 276 5.68 14.71 -14.66
N GLY A 277 6.50 15.29 -15.53
CA GLY A 277 6.22 16.55 -16.22
C GLY A 277 4.96 16.47 -17.08
N ALA A 278 4.84 15.39 -17.87
CA ALA A 278 3.68 15.13 -18.71
C ALA A 278 2.41 14.77 -17.92
N LEU A 279 2.57 14.11 -16.78
CA LEU A 279 1.47 13.51 -16.03
C LEU A 279 0.31 14.46 -15.73
N ALA A 280 0.62 15.68 -15.32
CA ALA A 280 -0.37 16.62 -14.84
C ALA A 280 -1.40 17.01 -15.91
N GLU A 281 -0.96 17.28 -17.14
CA GLU A 281 -1.88 17.76 -18.18
C GLU A 281 -2.18 16.71 -19.25
N GLU A 282 -1.19 15.87 -19.64
CA GLU A 282 -1.40 14.85 -20.67
C GLU A 282 -2.30 13.72 -20.15
N VAL A 283 -2.07 13.26 -18.92
CA VAL A 283 -2.77 12.10 -18.37
C VAL A 283 -3.93 12.55 -17.48
N VAL A 284 -3.64 13.34 -16.43
CA VAL A 284 -4.65 13.72 -15.44
C VAL A 284 -5.53 14.86 -15.95
N GLY A 285 -4.97 15.83 -16.68
CA GLY A 285 -5.67 17.04 -17.09
C GLY A 285 -6.06 17.90 -15.89
N VAL A 286 -5.08 18.26 -15.07
CA VAL A 286 -5.26 19.02 -13.83
C VAL A 286 -6.05 20.30 -14.08
N THR A 287 -5.71 21.05 -15.14
CA THR A 287 -6.41 22.30 -15.47
C THR A 287 -7.86 22.04 -15.90
N ARG A 288 -8.09 21.09 -16.83
CA ARG A 288 -9.45 20.81 -17.35
C ARG A 288 -10.41 20.26 -16.28
N HIS A 289 -9.89 19.50 -15.31
CA HIS A 289 -10.69 18.92 -14.22
C HIS A 289 -10.72 19.78 -12.96
N GLY A 290 -10.03 20.94 -12.97
CA GLY A 290 -9.94 21.84 -11.82
C GLY A 290 -9.29 21.21 -10.59
N LEU A 291 -8.33 20.30 -10.77
CA LEU A 291 -7.48 19.80 -9.68
C LEU A 291 -6.41 20.84 -9.34
N GLN A 292 -5.77 20.68 -8.19
CA GLN A 292 -4.64 21.53 -7.79
C GLN A 292 -3.40 20.68 -7.54
N ARG A 293 -2.22 21.25 -7.74
CA ARG A 293 -0.98 20.66 -7.21
C ARG A 293 -0.90 20.97 -5.70
N PRO A 294 -0.37 20.05 -4.88
CA PRO A 294 -0.09 20.37 -3.49
C PRO A 294 0.87 21.56 -3.43
N ALA A 295 0.67 22.44 -2.45
CA ALA A 295 1.60 23.53 -2.21
C ALA A 295 3.01 22.94 -2.02
N SER A 296 3.98 23.46 -2.78
CA SER A 296 5.39 23.15 -2.57
C SER A 296 5.76 23.65 -1.17
N SER A 297 6.06 22.69 -0.28
CA SER A 297 6.61 22.94 1.05
C SER A 297 8.08 23.35 0.97
#